data_AF-A0A7C8BUW1-F1
#
_entry.id   AF-A0A7C8BUW1-F1
#
_cell.length_a   1.000
_cell.length_b   1.000
_cell.length_c   1.000
_cell.angle_alpha   90.00
_cell.angle_beta   90.00
_cell.angle_gamma   90.00
#
_symmetry.space_group_name_H-M   'P 1'
#
loop_
_entity.id
_entity.type
_entity.pdbx_description
1 polymer ?
#
loop_
_entity_poly.entity_id
_entity_poly.type
_entity_poly.pdbx_seq_one_letter_code
_entity_poly.pdbx_strand_id
1 'polypeptide(L)'
;MLGAIDRERFDVVPVGITASGRFVLQPDDAERFQLVDGRLPELAPSDTTVIWPSGTEDHHLRAIAHDGTVSDLGEIDVVLPLLHGPFGEDGTIQGLLAMADLPYVGSGVLASAVGTDKEYTKIVLEAAGIDVGRYVTVRPDEFRVAPAEVHGRAAGLGLPLFVKPARAGSSVGVSKVTSDTELDAALEIAFAEDDKALIEAGVTGREIELGVLGSLHGSGTRVSAVAGEIVVSGEGFYDFEAKYLADSPARTVCPADVTDAELAELRRVAKAAFEALDCHGLCRVDVFLTSDGVVVNEVNTIPGFTPISMFPQLWHASGLDYGDLITDLIDQALEHEPLR
;
A
#
# COMPACT_ATOMS: atom_id res chain seq x y z
N MET A 1 -1.27 15.07 -6.09
CA MET A 1 -2.19 15.49 -5.02
C MET A 1 -2.17 16.98 -4.75
N LEU A 2 -1.09 17.61 -4.26
CA LEU A 2 -1.08 19.05 -3.94
C LEU A 2 -1.57 19.97 -5.08
N GLY A 3 -1.24 19.63 -6.34
CA GLY A 3 -1.72 20.38 -7.51
C GLY A 3 -3.11 19.99 -8.03
N ALA A 4 -3.77 19.00 -7.44
CA ALA A 4 -5.06 18.46 -7.88
C ALA A 4 -6.17 18.53 -6.82
N ILE A 5 -5.81 18.78 -5.56
CA ILE A 5 -6.77 18.98 -4.47
C ILE A 5 -7.60 20.25 -4.70
N ASP A 6 -8.90 20.19 -4.40
CA ASP A 6 -9.82 21.32 -4.57
C ASP A 6 -9.53 22.42 -3.53
N ARG A 7 -8.88 23.50 -3.99
CA ARG A 7 -8.48 24.64 -3.16
C ARG A 7 -9.62 25.58 -2.79
N GLU A 8 -10.78 25.45 -3.43
CA GLU A 8 -11.97 26.19 -2.99
C GLU A 8 -12.61 25.53 -1.77
N ARG A 9 -12.34 24.24 -1.56
CA ARG A 9 -12.88 23.44 -0.45
C ARG A 9 -11.90 23.19 0.69
N PHE A 10 -10.61 23.03 0.39
CA PHE A 10 -9.61 22.58 1.36
C PHE A 10 -8.45 23.58 1.46
N ASP A 11 -8.18 24.05 2.68
CA ASP A 11 -6.91 24.68 3.03
C ASP A 11 -5.89 23.61 3.41
N VAL A 12 -4.65 23.73 2.93
CA VAL A 12 -3.67 22.65 3.00
C VAL A 12 -2.44 23.09 3.76
N VAL A 13 -2.07 22.30 4.77
CA VAL A 13 -0.81 22.46 5.50
C VAL A 13 0.13 21.28 5.16
N PRO A 14 1.13 21.49 4.30
CA PRO A 14 2.07 20.43 3.93
C PRO A 14 3.04 20.12 5.08
N VAL A 15 3.08 18.85 5.48
CA VAL A 15 4.01 18.34 6.50
C VAL A 15 4.88 17.25 5.89
N GLY A 16 6.19 17.42 5.98
CA GLY A 16 7.18 16.43 5.59
C GLY A 16 7.71 15.65 6.79
N ILE A 17 8.10 14.39 6.58
CA ILE A 17 8.80 13.58 7.59
C ILE A 17 10.23 13.34 7.10
N THR A 18 11.21 13.84 7.84
CA THR A 18 12.62 13.65 7.50
C THR A 18 13.05 12.18 7.67
N ALA A 19 14.17 11.78 7.08
CA ALA A 19 14.76 10.46 7.31
C ALA A 19 15.11 10.17 8.79
N SER A 20 15.20 11.22 9.62
CA SER A 20 15.38 11.11 11.08
C SER A 20 14.05 11.10 11.87
N GLY A 21 12.90 11.05 11.19
CA GLY A 21 11.58 11.00 11.81
C GLY A 21 11.04 12.34 12.32
N ARG A 22 11.65 13.47 11.94
CA ARG A 22 11.13 14.79 12.34
C ARG A 22 10.01 15.21 11.40
N PHE A 23 8.89 15.65 11.98
CA PHE A 23 7.81 16.30 11.24
C PHE A 23 8.15 17.78 11.08
N VAL A 24 8.15 18.27 9.85
CA VAL A 24 8.57 19.63 9.51
C VAL A 24 7.57 20.26 8.53
N LEU A 25 7.37 21.57 8.64
CA LEU A 25 6.56 22.28 7.65
C LEU A 25 7.26 22.29 6.30
N GLN A 26 6.46 22.17 5.25
CA GLN A 26 6.90 22.22 3.87
C GLN A 26 6.11 23.29 3.10
N PRO A 27 6.71 23.89 2.05
CA PRO A 27 6.00 24.83 1.20
C PRO A 27 4.80 24.17 0.52
N ASP A 28 3.70 24.90 0.43
CA ASP A 28 2.55 24.51 -0.39
C ASP A 28 2.82 24.79 -1.87
N ASP A 29 3.69 23.94 -2.44
CA ASP A 29 4.21 24.07 -3.79
C ASP A 29 4.35 22.68 -4.40
N ALA A 30 3.39 22.32 -5.25
CA ALA A 30 3.32 21.01 -5.89
C ALA A 30 4.50 20.76 -6.84
N GLU A 31 5.12 21.79 -7.41
CA GLU A 31 6.23 21.64 -8.37
C GLU A 31 7.49 21.08 -7.70
N ARG A 32 7.67 21.33 -6.40
CA ARG A 32 8.80 20.81 -5.61
C ARG A 32 8.77 19.31 -5.38
N PHE A 33 7.58 18.72 -5.41
CA PHE A 33 7.37 17.31 -5.09
C PHE A 33 7.17 16.45 -6.34
N GLN A 34 7.54 16.96 -7.51
CA GLN A 34 7.53 16.20 -8.75
C GLN A 34 8.79 15.36 -8.89
N LEU A 35 8.63 14.19 -9.52
CA LEU A 35 9.77 13.41 -9.99
C LEU A 35 10.35 14.10 -11.23
N VAL A 36 11.55 14.66 -11.12
CA VAL A 36 12.24 15.32 -12.23
C VAL A 36 13.49 14.51 -12.55
N ASP A 37 13.63 14.09 -13.82
CA ASP A 37 14.79 13.32 -14.32
C ASP A 37 15.13 12.07 -13.49
N GLY A 38 14.11 11.35 -13.01
CA GLY A 38 14.27 10.12 -12.21
C GLY A 38 14.80 10.35 -10.79
N ARG A 39 14.88 11.61 -10.33
CA ARG A 39 15.23 11.93 -8.95
C ARG A 39 13.98 12.06 -8.09
N LEU A 40 13.99 11.38 -6.95
CA LEU A 40 12.97 11.56 -5.93
C LEU A 40 13.03 12.98 -5.36
N PRO A 41 11.89 13.61 -5.07
CA PRO A 41 11.86 14.92 -4.45
C PRO A 41 12.45 14.85 -3.04
N GLU A 42 13.22 15.88 -2.68
CA GLU A 42 13.74 16.06 -1.33
C GLU A 42 12.90 17.09 -0.57
N LEU A 43 12.78 16.91 0.75
CA LEU A 43 12.15 17.92 1.58
C LEU A 43 12.96 19.21 1.55
N ALA A 44 12.27 20.34 1.46
CA ALA A 44 12.89 21.64 1.63
C ALA A 44 13.50 21.74 3.04
N PRO A 45 14.69 22.35 3.19
CA PRO A 45 15.23 22.67 4.50
C PRO A 45 14.18 23.43 5.33
N SER A 46 13.95 22.95 6.55
CA SER A 46 12.96 23.51 7.45
C SER A 46 13.56 23.58 8.86
N ASP A 47 13.48 24.75 9.47
CA ASP A 47 13.90 25.04 10.84
C ASP A 47 12.76 24.84 11.86
N THR A 48 11.60 24.41 11.37
CA THR A 48 10.42 24.12 12.17
C THR A 48 10.39 22.66 12.61
N THR A 49 9.71 22.39 13.72
CA THR A 49 9.24 21.06 14.08
C THR A 49 7.75 21.14 14.34
N VAL A 50 6.98 20.28 13.67
CA VAL A 50 5.53 20.20 13.84
C VAL A 50 5.22 19.51 15.17
N ILE A 51 4.27 20.08 15.90
CA ILE A 51 3.74 19.58 17.15
C ILE A 51 2.33 19.11 16.84
N TRP A 52 2.13 17.79 16.89
CA TRP A 52 0.82 17.18 16.72
C TRP A 52 -0.07 17.46 17.95
N PRO A 53 -1.38 17.67 17.76
CA PRO A 53 -2.34 17.67 18.85
C PRO A 53 -2.33 16.35 19.62
N SER A 54 -2.89 16.37 20.82
CA SER A 54 -2.99 15.18 21.68
C SER A 54 -4.31 15.16 22.45
N GLY A 55 -5.00 14.03 22.43
CA GLY A 55 -6.33 13.89 23.04
C GLY A 55 -7.44 14.45 22.14
N THR A 56 -8.64 14.56 22.70
CA THR A 56 -9.88 14.83 21.96
C THR A 56 -10.38 16.28 22.08
N GLU A 57 -9.66 17.14 22.80
CA GLU A 57 -10.11 18.51 23.13
C GLU A 57 -9.40 19.60 22.29
N ASP A 58 -8.28 19.27 21.66
CA ASP A 58 -7.43 20.22 20.94
C ASP A 58 -6.94 19.58 19.64
N HIS A 59 -7.42 20.07 18.50
CA HIS A 59 -7.01 19.64 17.17
C HIS A 59 -6.11 20.65 16.46
N HIS A 60 -5.55 21.64 17.18
CA HIS A 60 -4.66 22.63 16.58
C HIS A 60 -3.28 22.05 16.26
N LEU A 61 -2.89 22.15 15.00
CA LEU A 61 -1.53 21.89 14.58
C LEU A 61 -0.65 23.09 14.89
N ARG A 62 0.54 22.84 15.44
CA ARG A 62 1.48 23.90 15.79
C ARG A 62 2.84 23.60 15.21
N ALA A 63 3.66 24.63 15.06
CA ALA A 63 5.07 24.48 14.72
C ALA A 63 5.95 25.28 15.68
N ILE A 64 7.09 24.71 16.05
CA ILE A 64 8.12 25.40 16.82
C ILE A 64 9.35 25.65 15.93
N ALA A 65 9.76 26.90 15.80
CA ALA A 65 10.99 27.28 15.12
C ALA A 65 12.22 27.06 16.03
N HIS A 66 13.42 27.07 15.44
CA HIS A 66 14.67 26.86 16.19
C HIS A 66 14.91 27.90 17.30
N ASP A 67 14.37 29.12 17.16
CA ASP A 67 14.46 30.17 18.18
C ASP A 67 13.46 29.99 19.34
N GLY A 68 12.62 28.94 19.30
CA GLY A 68 11.61 28.62 20.30
C GLY A 68 10.25 29.28 20.03
N THR A 69 10.11 30.07 18.96
CA THR A 69 8.83 30.67 18.57
C THR A 69 7.84 29.56 18.18
N VAL A 70 6.66 29.58 18.80
CA VAL A 70 5.56 28.66 18.47
C VAL A 70 4.51 29.40 17.64
N SER A 71 4.17 28.84 16.49
CA SER A 71 3.10 29.30 15.62
C SER A 71 1.94 28.31 15.64
N ASP A 72 0.72 28.81 15.81
CA ASP A 72 -0.52 28.09 15.56
C ASP A 72 -0.78 28.06 14.05
N LEU A 73 -1.00 26.86 13.51
CA LEU A 73 -1.23 26.63 12.09
C LEU A 73 -2.71 26.43 11.77
N GLY A 74 -3.57 26.41 12.80
CA GLY A 74 -5.00 26.18 12.68
C GLY A 74 -5.43 24.81 13.18
N GLU A 75 -6.75 24.67 13.29
CA GLU A 75 -7.43 23.41 13.60
C GLU A 75 -7.35 22.47 12.38
N ILE A 76 -7.09 21.19 12.63
CA ILE A 76 -7.03 20.16 11.59
C ILE A 76 -8.32 19.36 11.58
N ASP A 77 -9.03 19.42 10.46
CA ASP A 77 -10.25 18.62 10.25
C ASP A 77 -9.94 17.19 9.81
N VAL A 78 -8.86 17.00 9.04
CA VAL A 78 -8.52 15.73 8.41
C VAL A 78 -7.06 15.66 8.02
N VAL A 79 -6.47 14.47 8.10
CA VAL A 79 -5.11 14.19 7.65
C VAL A 79 -5.12 13.26 6.43
N LEU A 80 -4.35 13.62 5.41
CA LEU A 80 -4.13 12.79 4.23
C LEU A 80 -2.69 12.22 4.28
N PRO A 81 -2.47 11.02 4.85
CA PRO A 81 -1.15 10.41 4.95
C PRO A 81 -0.68 9.89 3.58
N LEU A 82 0.44 10.41 3.09
CA LEU A 82 1.02 10.08 1.78
C LEU A 82 2.37 9.37 1.91
N LEU A 83 2.43 8.39 2.81
CA LEU A 83 3.63 7.67 3.18
C LEU A 83 3.55 6.24 2.64
N HIS A 84 4.59 5.81 1.93
CA HIS A 84 4.75 4.42 1.49
C HIS A 84 5.80 3.71 2.33
N GLY A 85 5.65 2.39 2.47
CA GLY A 85 6.55 1.55 3.24
C GLY A 85 6.39 1.70 4.76
N PRO A 86 7.45 1.39 5.52
CA PRO A 86 7.44 1.47 6.98
C PRO A 86 6.93 2.81 7.50
N PHE A 87 6.21 2.77 8.62
CA PHE A 87 5.50 3.88 9.26
C PHE A 87 4.29 4.44 8.50
N GLY A 88 4.20 4.23 7.18
CA GLY A 88 3.08 4.63 6.35
C GLY A 88 2.03 3.55 6.24
N GLU A 89 2.42 2.39 5.70
CA GLU A 89 1.51 1.29 5.35
C GLU A 89 1.21 0.35 6.54
N ASP A 90 2.01 0.40 7.60
CA ASP A 90 2.02 -0.59 8.69
C ASP A 90 1.10 -0.29 9.89
N GLY A 91 0.35 0.81 9.84
CA GLY A 91 -0.54 1.23 10.92
C GLY A 91 0.08 2.22 11.91
N THR A 92 1.38 2.54 11.81
CA THR A 92 2.06 3.40 12.79
C THR A 92 1.54 4.85 12.75
N ILE A 93 1.53 5.50 11.58
CA ILE A 93 1.01 6.87 11.47
C ILE A 93 -0.49 6.90 11.75
N GLN A 94 -1.23 5.87 11.34
CA GLN A 94 -2.66 5.73 11.62
C GLN A 94 -2.91 5.67 13.13
N GLY A 95 -2.06 4.97 13.89
CA GLY A 95 -2.15 4.91 15.34
C GLY A 95 -1.88 6.28 16.01
N LEU A 96 -0.92 7.05 15.50
CA LEU A 96 -0.69 8.43 15.97
C LEU A 96 -1.93 9.28 15.77
N LEU A 97 -2.53 9.24 14.58
CA LEU A 97 -3.70 10.04 14.23
C LEU A 97 -4.94 9.61 15.02
N ALA A 98 -5.16 8.30 15.18
CA ALA A 98 -6.24 7.76 16.00
C ALA A 98 -6.13 8.16 17.48
N MET A 99 -4.92 8.19 18.04
CA MET A 99 -4.70 8.65 19.43
C MET A 99 -4.89 10.17 19.60
N ALA A 100 -4.76 10.93 18.51
CA ALA A 100 -5.00 12.37 18.48
C ALA A 100 -6.44 12.72 18.09
N ASP A 101 -7.33 11.72 17.98
CA ASP A 101 -8.72 11.89 17.57
C ASP A 101 -8.90 12.58 16.21
N LEU A 102 -7.88 12.51 15.34
CA LEU A 102 -7.88 13.15 14.03
C LEU A 102 -8.43 12.20 12.96
N PRO A 103 -9.47 12.60 12.21
CA PRO A 103 -9.89 11.90 11.01
C PRO A 103 -8.74 11.82 10.00
N TYR A 104 -8.63 10.69 9.30
CA TYR A 104 -7.62 10.54 8.26
C TYR A 104 -8.05 9.64 7.11
N VAL A 105 -7.51 9.92 5.93
CA VAL A 105 -7.70 9.08 4.75
C VAL A 105 -6.81 7.83 4.87
N GLY A 106 -7.41 6.65 4.75
CA GLY A 106 -6.67 5.38 4.77
C GLY A 106 -7.53 4.20 5.23
N SER A 107 -6.93 3.00 5.27
CA SER A 107 -7.64 1.78 5.61
C SER A 107 -7.88 1.53 7.10
N GLY A 108 -7.29 2.32 8.00
CA GLY A 108 -7.36 2.07 9.44
C GLY A 108 -6.13 1.32 9.98
N VAL A 109 -5.92 1.37 11.30
CA VAL A 109 -4.73 0.77 11.95
C VAL A 109 -4.65 -0.74 11.73
N LEU A 110 -5.76 -1.46 11.97
CA LEU A 110 -5.79 -2.92 11.85
C LEU A 110 -5.54 -3.36 10.40
N ALA A 111 -6.30 -2.80 9.46
CA ALA A 111 -6.19 -3.13 8.05
C ALA A 111 -4.78 -2.84 7.51
N SER A 112 -4.17 -1.71 7.89
CA SER A 112 -2.79 -1.36 7.51
C SER A 112 -1.77 -2.38 8.07
N ALA A 113 -1.87 -2.72 9.36
CA ALA A 113 -0.96 -3.70 9.97
C ALA A 113 -1.09 -5.10 9.36
N VAL A 114 -2.33 -5.54 9.10
CA VAL A 114 -2.63 -6.84 8.46
C VAL A 114 -2.20 -6.83 7.00
N GLY A 115 -2.54 -5.79 6.24
CA GLY A 115 -2.23 -5.63 4.81
C GLY A 115 -0.73 -5.58 4.52
N THR A 116 0.05 -4.98 5.42
CA THR A 116 1.52 -4.93 5.31
C THR A 116 2.16 -6.31 5.54
N ASP A 117 1.59 -7.13 6.43
CA ASP A 117 2.12 -8.45 6.73
C ASP A 117 1.49 -9.54 5.84
N LYS A 118 2.25 -10.00 4.85
CA LYS A 118 1.76 -10.97 3.85
C LYS A 118 1.27 -12.29 4.44
N GLU A 119 1.79 -12.72 5.59
CA GLU A 119 1.27 -13.90 6.29
C GLU A 119 -0.13 -13.64 6.83
N TYR A 120 -0.30 -12.54 7.57
CA TYR A 120 -1.59 -12.22 8.20
C TYR A 120 -2.65 -11.83 7.17
N THR A 121 -2.27 -11.14 6.09
CA THR A 121 -3.14 -10.92 4.93
C THR A 121 -3.69 -12.25 4.42
N LYS A 122 -2.82 -13.24 4.15
CA LYS A 122 -3.26 -14.55 3.66
C LYS A 122 -4.14 -15.31 4.65
N ILE A 123 -3.79 -15.31 5.93
CA ILE A 123 -4.61 -15.95 6.98
C ILE A 123 -6.04 -15.38 6.97
N VAL A 124 -6.17 -14.06 6.91
CA VAL A 124 -7.47 -13.37 6.89
C VAL A 124 -8.27 -13.71 5.63
N LEU A 125 -7.60 -13.69 4.46
CA LEU A 125 -8.22 -14.02 3.18
C LEU A 125 -8.68 -15.49 3.14
N GLU A 126 -7.85 -16.44 3.57
CA GLU A 126 -8.20 -17.86 3.65
C GLU A 126 -9.38 -18.10 4.60
N ALA A 127 -9.39 -17.44 5.76
CA ALA A 127 -10.50 -17.51 6.71
C ALA A 127 -11.81 -16.96 6.12
N ALA A 128 -11.73 -16.02 5.19
CA ALA A 128 -12.86 -15.49 4.43
C ALA A 128 -13.26 -16.36 3.20
N GLY A 129 -12.55 -17.48 2.95
CA GLY A 129 -12.77 -18.34 1.80
C GLY A 129 -12.30 -17.75 0.48
N ILE A 130 -11.31 -16.87 0.52
CA ILE A 130 -10.67 -16.26 -0.66
C ILE A 130 -9.39 -17.03 -0.97
N ASP A 131 -9.22 -17.42 -2.22
CA ASP A 131 -8.06 -18.18 -2.67
C ASP A 131 -6.79 -17.32 -2.65
N VAL A 132 -5.72 -17.85 -2.07
CA VAL A 132 -4.38 -17.25 -2.03
C VAL A 132 -3.32 -18.26 -2.49
N GLY A 133 -2.17 -17.76 -2.95
CA GLY A 133 -1.04 -18.62 -3.31
C GLY A 133 -0.55 -19.42 -2.10
N ARG A 134 -0.31 -20.73 -2.30
CA ARG A 134 0.20 -21.63 -1.26
C ARG A 134 1.54 -21.14 -0.73
N TYR A 135 1.72 -21.18 0.59
CA TYR A 135 2.88 -20.58 1.23
C TYR A 135 3.33 -21.31 2.50
N VAL A 136 4.55 -21.01 2.93
CA VAL A 136 5.07 -21.32 4.27
C VAL A 136 5.82 -20.11 4.80
N THR A 137 5.78 -19.89 6.12
CA THR A 137 6.53 -18.81 6.78
C THR A 137 7.70 -19.37 7.56
N VAL A 138 8.76 -18.57 7.65
CA VAL A 138 10.01 -18.98 8.28
C VAL A 138 10.59 -17.81 9.08
N ARG A 139 11.08 -18.08 10.29
CA ARG A 139 11.86 -17.10 11.08
C ARG A 139 13.36 -17.45 11.07
N PRO A 140 14.27 -16.47 11.23
CA PRO A 140 15.70 -16.72 11.25
C PRO A 140 16.14 -17.78 12.28
N ASP A 141 15.58 -17.73 13.49
CA ASP A 141 15.91 -18.69 14.55
C ASP A 141 15.43 -20.12 14.23
N GLU A 142 14.27 -20.24 13.60
CA GLU A 142 13.75 -21.53 13.14
C GLU A 142 14.66 -22.12 12.05
N PHE A 143 15.02 -21.32 11.05
CA PHE A 143 15.91 -21.75 9.97
C PHE A 143 17.30 -22.13 10.49
N ARG A 144 17.83 -21.37 11.46
CA ARG A 144 19.12 -21.66 12.10
C ARG A 144 19.11 -22.97 12.90
N VAL A 145 18.01 -23.30 13.56
CA VAL A 145 17.89 -24.49 14.41
C VAL A 145 17.56 -25.74 13.59
N ALA A 146 16.69 -25.63 12.59
CA ALA A 146 16.14 -26.77 11.85
C ALA A 146 16.02 -26.48 10.34
N PRO A 147 17.13 -26.20 9.62
CA PRO A 147 17.07 -25.87 8.20
C PRO A 147 16.44 -27.00 7.36
N ALA A 148 16.74 -28.26 7.68
CA ALA A 148 16.16 -29.41 6.97
C ALA A 148 14.62 -29.50 7.08
N GLU A 149 14.03 -29.04 8.20
CA GLU A 149 12.57 -28.99 8.35
C GLU A 149 11.97 -27.87 7.48
N VAL A 150 12.63 -26.70 7.44
CA VAL A 150 12.25 -25.59 6.56
C VAL A 150 12.27 -26.03 5.09
N HIS A 151 13.35 -26.69 4.64
CA HIS A 151 13.42 -27.28 3.29
C HIS A 151 12.30 -28.28 3.05
N GLY A 152 12.01 -29.16 4.01
CA GLY A 152 10.95 -30.16 3.88
C GLY A 152 9.57 -29.53 3.65
N ARG A 153 9.25 -28.44 4.37
CA ARG A 153 8.00 -27.69 4.17
C ARG A 153 7.98 -26.95 2.83
N ALA A 154 9.08 -26.28 2.47
CA ALA A 154 9.22 -25.56 1.21
C ALA A 154 9.11 -26.49 -0.01
N ALA A 155 9.71 -27.69 0.06
CA ALA A 155 9.61 -28.70 -0.99
C ALA A 155 8.16 -29.15 -1.26
N GLY A 156 7.29 -29.10 -0.25
CA GLY A 156 5.86 -29.41 -0.39
C GLY A 156 5.09 -28.41 -1.28
N LEU A 157 5.63 -27.21 -1.51
CA LEU A 157 5.01 -26.18 -2.36
C LEU A 157 5.26 -26.43 -3.86
N GLY A 158 6.40 -27.04 -4.21
CA GLY A 158 6.84 -27.22 -5.60
C GLY A 158 7.55 -25.99 -6.17
N LEU A 159 8.35 -26.21 -7.21
CA LEU A 159 9.13 -25.15 -7.88
C LEU A 159 8.39 -24.55 -9.09
N PRO A 160 8.64 -23.28 -9.45
CA PRO A 160 9.52 -22.34 -8.75
C PRO A 160 8.87 -21.80 -7.46
N LEU A 161 9.71 -21.36 -6.52
CA LEU A 161 9.30 -20.67 -5.29
C LEU A 161 9.61 -19.18 -5.39
N PHE A 162 8.85 -18.35 -4.68
CA PHE A 162 9.16 -16.96 -4.42
C PHE A 162 9.38 -16.75 -2.93
N VAL A 163 10.60 -16.35 -2.57
CA VAL A 163 10.99 -16.05 -1.19
C VAL A 163 11.01 -14.55 -1.02
N LYS A 164 10.31 -14.03 -0.01
CA LYS A 164 10.16 -12.59 0.22
C LYS A 164 10.10 -12.26 1.71
N PRO A 165 10.55 -11.07 2.14
CA PRO A 165 10.24 -10.54 3.47
C PRO A 165 8.73 -10.42 3.64
N ALA A 166 8.22 -10.77 4.82
CA ALA A 166 6.78 -10.72 5.09
C ALA A 166 6.25 -9.29 5.05
N ARG A 167 7.02 -8.31 5.56
CA ARG A 167 6.62 -6.89 5.74
C ARG A 167 7.52 -5.90 5.00
N ALA A 168 7.74 -6.13 3.71
CA ALA A 168 8.36 -5.13 2.83
C ALA A 168 7.52 -4.89 1.56
N GLY A 169 7.56 -3.65 1.07
CA GLY A 169 6.97 -3.25 -0.21
C GLY A 169 7.98 -3.28 -1.35
N SER A 170 7.52 -2.91 -2.55
CA SER A 170 8.39 -2.56 -3.69
C SER A 170 9.35 -3.66 -4.18
N SER A 171 9.01 -4.94 -3.96
CA SER A 171 9.80 -6.11 -4.38
C SER A 171 11.23 -6.17 -3.78
N VAL A 172 11.52 -5.40 -2.73
CA VAL A 172 12.82 -5.45 -2.03
C VAL A 172 12.94 -6.77 -1.28
N GLY A 173 14.11 -7.41 -1.37
CA GLY A 173 14.37 -8.70 -0.72
C GLY A 173 13.65 -9.90 -1.32
N VAL A 174 13.06 -9.78 -2.51
CA VAL A 174 12.34 -10.88 -3.17
C VAL A 174 13.26 -11.67 -4.09
N SER A 175 13.22 -13.00 -3.98
CA SER A 175 14.02 -13.93 -4.79
C SER A 175 13.14 -15.01 -5.42
N LYS A 176 13.36 -15.30 -6.71
CA LYS A 176 12.79 -16.48 -7.38
C LYS A 176 13.76 -17.64 -7.25
N VAL A 177 13.29 -18.74 -6.67
CA VAL A 177 14.04 -19.97 -6.42
C VAL A 177 13.57 -21.03 -7.41
N THR A 178 14.48 -21.52 -8.24
CA THR A 178 14.22 -22.53 -9.29
C THR A 178 14.87 -23.88 -9.01
N SER A 179 15.68 -23.95 -7.95
CA SER A 179 16.27 -25.17 -7.42
C SER A 179 16.36 -25.13 -5.89
N ASP A 180 16.30 -26.29 -5.24
CA ASP A 180 16.37 -26.39 -3.76
C ASP A 180 17.65 -25.77 -3.18
N THR A 181 18.76 -25.79 -3.94
CA THR A 181 20.05 -25.22 -3.54
C THR A 181 20.07 -23.70 -3.47
N GLU A 182 19.07 -23.01 -4.03
CA GLU A 182 18.97 -21.55 -4.01
C GLU A 182 18.20 -21.03 -2.78
N LEU A 183 17.52 -21.91 -2.03
CA LEU A 183 16.61 -21.50 -0.96
C LEU A 183 17.31 -20.77 0.19
N ASP A 184 18.48 -21.26 0.64
CA ASP A 184 19.24 -20.67 1.75
C ASP A 184 19.61 -19.21 1.45
N ALA A 185 20.19 -18.97 0.27
CA ALA A 185 20.61 -17.63 -0.15
C ALA A 185 19.39 -16.70 -0.29
N ALA A 186 18.27 -17.21 -0.81
CA ALA A 186 17.03 -16.45 -0.92
C ALA A 186 16.44 -16.07 0.46
N LEU A 187 16.54 -16.97 1.44
CA LEU A 187 16.13 -16.70 2.82
C LEU A 187 17.05 -15.68 3.49
N GLU A 188 18.37 -15.77 3.29
CA GLU A 188 19.32 -14.77 3.80
C GLU A 188 19.02 -13.37 3.26
N ILE A 189 18.69 -13.25 1.96
CA ILE A 189 18.26 -11.98 1.35
C ILE A 189 16.98 -11.46 1.99
N ALA A 190 15.96 -12.30 2.19
CA ALA A 190 14.71 -11.90 2.83
C ALA A 190 14.94 -11.49 4.30
N PHE A 191 15.79 -12.21 5.04
CA PHE A 191 16.10 -11.94 6.44
C PHE A 191 16.94 -10.67 6.67
N ALA A 192 17.59 -10.16 5.63
CA ALA A 192 18.25 -8.86 5.68
C ALA A 192 17.23 -7.71 5.79
N GLU A 193 16.00 -7.93 5.32
CA GLU A 193 14.94 -6.91 5.25
C GLU A 193 13.85 -7.11 6.32
N ASP A 194 13.61 -8.35 6.78
CA ASP A 194 12.57 -8.65 7.78
C ASP A 194 12.91 -9.87 8.65
N ASP A 195 12.48 -9.89 9.92
CA ASP A 195 12.65 -11.02 10.84
C ASP A 195 11.70 -12.21 10.58
N LYS A 196 10.97 -12.15 9.46
CA LYS A 196 10.03 -13.16 8.98
C LYS A 196 10.04 -13.20 7.46
N ALA A 197 10.30 -14.37 6.90
CA ALA A 197 10.25 -14.63 5.47
C ALA A 197 9.01 -15.45 5.10
N LEU A 198 8.54 -15.24 3.89
CA LEU A 198 7.43 -15.94 3.26
C LEU A 198 7.95 -16.64 2.01
N ILE A 199 7.76 -17.95 1.94
CA ILE A 199 8.09 -18.78 0.77
C ILE A 199 6.77 -19.17 0.12
N GLU A 200 6.55 -18.77 -1.14
CA GLU A 200 5.33 -19.04 -1.87
C GLU A 200 5.58 -19.93 -3.09
N ALA A 201 4.60 -20.79 -3.41
CA ALA A 201 4.57 -21.46 -4.70
C ALA A 201 4.36 -20.44 -5.82
N GLY A 202 5.07 -20.61 -6.93
CA GLY A 202 4.83 -19.81 -8.12
C GLY A 202 3.39 -19.97 -8.64
N VAL A 203 2.72 -18.85 -8.89
CA VAL A 203 1.37 -18.81 -9.48
C VAL A 203 1.49 -18.49 -10.96
N THR A 204 0.88 -19.31 -11.81
CA THR A 204 0.81 -19.06 -13.26
C THR A 204 -0.50 -18.37 -13.58
N GLY A 205 -0.44 -17.10 -13.97
CA GLY A 205 -1.60 -16.30 -14.32
C GLY A 205 -1.20 -14.91 -14.78
N ARG A 206 -2.20 -14.10 -15.10
CA ARG A 206 -2.02 -12.67 -15.42
C ARG A 206 -2.11 -11.86 -14.13
N GLU A 207 -1.22 -10.90 -13.91
CA GLU A 207 -1.25 -10.01 -12.75
C GLU A 207 -2.23 -8.86 -13.01
N ILE A 208 -3.33 -8.86 -12.26
CA ILE A 208 -4.45 -7.94 -12.41
C ILE A 208 -4.60 -7.13 -11.12
N GLU A 209 -4.82 -5.82 -11.25
CA GLU A 209 -5.01 -4.90 -10.15
C GLU A 209 -6.43 -4.29 -10.20
N LEU A 210 -7.09 -4.19 -9.05
CA LEU A 210 -8.38 -3.52 -8.89
C LEU A 210 -8.33 -2.46 -7.79
N GLY A 211 -8.97 -1.33 -8.04
CA GLY A 211 -9.09 -0.24 -7.08
C GLY A 211 -10.36 -0.44 -6.28
N VAL A 212 -10.25 -0.40 -4.96
CA VAL A 212 -11.39 -0.50 -4.05
C VAL A 212 -11.46 0.76 -3.20
N LEU A 213 -12.66 1.33 -3.11
CA LEU A 213 -12.98 2.44 -2.25
C LEU A 213 -14.06 2.02 -1.26
N GLY A 214 -14.02 2.61 -0.08
CA GLY A 214 -15.20 2.72 0.76
C GLY A 214 -16.28 3.58 0.09
N SER A 215 -17.33 3.86 0.83
CA SER A 215 -18.33 4.84 0.44
C SER A 215 -18.69 5.72 1.61
N LEU A 216 -18.95 6.98 1.26
CA LEU A 216 -19.73 7.91 2.06
C LEU A 216 -21.05 7.25 2.50
N HIS A 217 -21.46 7.52 3.72
CA HIS A 217 -22.71 7.11 4.34
C HIS A 217 -22.97 5.60 4.37
N GLY A 218 -21.93 4.76 4.29
CA GLY A 218 -22.08 3.31 4.37
C GLY A 218 -22.86 2.69 3.21
N SER A 219 -22.90 3.34 2.04
CA SER A 219 -23.61 2.81 0.85
C SER A 219 -22.98 1.53 0.27
N GLY A 220 -21.86 1.09 0.85
CA GLY A 220 -21.16 -0.16 0.56
C GLY A 220 -19.78 0.08 -0.04
N THR A 221 -19.11 -1.01 -0.39
CA THR A 221 -17.78 -1.00 -1.00
C THR A 221 -17.89 -0.82 -2.51
N ARG A 222 -17.14 0.14 -3.06
CA ARG A 222 -17.07 0.42 -4.50
C ARG A 222 -15.79 -0.19 -5.08
N VAL A 223 -15.92 -1.00 -6.12
CA VAL A 223 -14.77 -1.51 -6.89
C VAL A 223 -14.77 -0.86 -8.27
N SER A 224 -13.58 -0.48 -8.75
CA SER A 224 -13.35 0.08 -10.07
C SER A 224 -14.15 -0.68 -11.16
N ALA A 225 -14.73 0.07 -12.09
CA ALA A 225 -15.53 -0.47 -13.17
C ALA A 225 -14.70 -1.27 -14.17
N VAL A 226 -13.39 -1.00 -14.21
CA VAL A 226 -12.39 -1.72 -15.02
C VAL A 226 -11.33 -2.37 -14.13
N ALA A 227 -10.59 -3.31 -14.70
CA ALA A 227 -9.38 -3.86 -14.10
C ALA A 227 -8.14 -3.33 -14.84
N GLY A 228 -6.99 -3.38 -14.19
CA GLY A 228 -5.70 -3.02 -14.76
C GLY A 228 -4.78 -4.24 -14.77
N GLU A 229 -3.84 -4.30 -15.71
CA GLU A 229 -2.91 -5.43 -15.84
C GLU A 229 -1.47 -4.94 -15.85
N ILE A 230 -0.62 -5.64 -15.09
CA ILE A 230 0.82 -5.49 -15.16
C ILE A 230 1.33 -6.54 -16.14
N VAL A 231 1.78 -6.09 -17.32
CA VAL A 231 2.33 -6.97 -18.36
C VAL A 231 3.85 -6.88 -18.33
N VAL A 232 4.50 -7.94 -17.87
CA VAL A 232 5.96 -8.07 -17.93
C VAL A 232 6.36 -8.71 -19.27
N SER A 233 7.21 -8.04 -20.04
CA SER A 233 7.75 -8.56 -21.29
C SER A 233 9.03 -9.39 -21.04
N GLY A 234 9.06 -10.63 -21.54
CA GLY A 234 10.17 -11.58 -21.37
C GLY A 234 9.95 -12.62 -20.27
N GLU A 235 10.94 -13.49 -20.01
CA GLU A 235 10.91 -14.51 -18.93
C GLU A 235 11.22 -13.92 -17.54
N GLY A 236 11.32 -12.58 -17.42
CA GLY A 236 11.80 -11.86 -16.24
C GLY A 236 10.74 -11.60 -15.17
N PHE A 237 11.19 -11.58 -13.91
CA PHE A 237 10.42 -11.25 -12.72
C PHE A 237 10.23 -9.72 -12.56
N TYR A 238 9.19 -9.31 -11.82
CA TYR A 238 8.83 -7.91 -11.57
C TYR A 238 9.60 -7.33 -10.36
N ASP A 239 10.82 -6.82 -10.61
CA ASP A 239 11.69 -6.22 -9.59
C ASP A 239 11.52 -4.69 -9.44
N PHE A 240 12.20 -4.11 -8.45
CA PHE A 240 12.15 -2.68 -8.12
C PHE A 240 12.61 -1.79 -9.29
N GLU A 241 13.66 -2.20 -10.00
CA GLU A 241 14.23 -1.43 -11.12
C GLU A 241 13.25 -1.36 -12.30
N ALA A 242 12.44 -2.42 -12.52
CA ALA A 242 11.35 -2.42 -13.49
C ALA A 242 10.15 -1.52 -13.09
N LYS A 243 9.98 -1.11 -11.84
CA LYS A 243 8.81 -0.29 -11.44
C LYS A 243 8.96 1.21 -11.71
N TYR A 244 10.20 1.72 -11.84
CA TYR A 244 10.47 3.17 -11.80
C TYR A 244 11.41 3.70 -12.88
N LEU A 245 11.99 2.85 -13.74
CA LEU A 245 12.84 3.29 -14.86
C LEU A 245 12.06 3.41 -16.17
N ALA A 246 12.35 4.46 -16.94
CA ALA A 246 11.67 4.77 -18.21
C ALA A 246 11.81 3.69 -19.30
N ASP A 247 12.79 2.78 -19.17
CA ASP A 247 13.05 1.65 -20.07
C ASP A 247 12.60 0.29 -19.47
N SER A 248 11.62 0.30 -18.57
CA SER A 248 11.14 -0.91 -17.91
C SER A 248 10.57 -1.96 -18.89
N PRO A 249 10.89 -3.26 -18.71
CA PRO A 249 10.25 -4.35 -19.45
C PRO A 249 8.79 -4.58 -19.04
N ALA A 250 8.27 -3.90 -18.02
CA ALA A 250 6.91 -4.03 -17.57
C ALA A 250 6.07 -2.81 -17.94
N ARG A 251 4.88 -3.06 -18.50
CA ARG A 251 3.92 -2.02 -18.89
C ARG A 251 2.60 -2.20 -18.15
N THR A 252 2.06 -1.10 -17.69
CA THR A 252 0.71 -1.01 -17.12
C THR A 252 -0.31 -0.90 -18.25
N VAL A 253 -1.36 -1.70 -18.21
CA VAL A 253 -2.48 -1.68 -19.16
C VAL A 253 -3.76 -1.43 -18.40
N CYS A 254 -4.44 -0.32 -18.67
CA CYS A 254 -5.71 0.02 -18.04
C CYS A 254 -6.62 0.68 -19.09
N PRO A 255 -7.77 0.08 -19.44
CA PRO A 255 -8.32 -1.19 -18.96
C PRO A 255 -7.57 -2.45 -19.45
N ALA A 256 -7.52 -3.47 -18.61
CA ALA A 256 -7.05 -4.82 -18.97
C ALA A 256 -8.03 -5.52 -19.94
N ASP A 257 -7.51 -6.37 -20.82
CA ASP A 257 -8.31 -7.18 -21.74
C ASP A 257 -8.85 -8.43 -21.01
N VAL A 258 -10.01 -8.29 -20.38
CA VAL A 258 -10.72 -9.36 -19.65
C VAL A 258 -12.17 -9.42 -20.11
N THR A 259 -12.75 -10.62 -20.09
CA THR A 259 -14.17 -10.82 -20.38
C THR A 259 -15.05 -10.25 -19.27
N ASP A 260 -16.32 -9.96 -19.57
CA ASP A 260 -17.29 -9.48 -18.57
C ASP A 260 -17.43 -10.44 -17.37
N ALA A 261 -17.31 -11.74 -17.61
CA ALA A 261 -17.38 -12.77 -16.56
C ALA A 261 -16.14 -12.75 -15.65
N GLU A 262 -14.95 -12.64 -16.23
CA GLU A 262 -13.70 -12.49 -15.46
C GLU A 262 -13.74 -11.19 -14.65
N LEU A 263 -14.14 -10.08 -15.26
CA LEU A 263 -14.25 -8.79 -14.58
C LEU A 263 -15.25 -8.84 -13.41
N ALA A 264 -16.40 -9.48 -13.59
CA ALA A 264 -17.37 -9.64 -12.52
C ALA A 264 -16.78 -10.42 -11.32
N GLU A 265 -16.02 -11.48 -11.60
CA GLU A 265 -15.37 -12.30 -10.57
C GLU A 265 -14.22 -11.55 -9.88
N LEU A 266 -13.36 -10.90 -10.65
CA LEU A 266 -12.28 -10.05 -10.13
C LEU A 266 -12.83 -8.98 -9.17
N ARG A 267 -13.92 -8.30 -9.55
CA ARG A 267 -14.56 -7.28 -8.72
C ARG A 267 -15.20 -7.88 -7.47
N ARG A 268 -15.79 -9.08 -7.57
CA ARG A 268 -16.34 -9.80 -6.41
C ARG A 268 -15.24 -10.15 -5.40
N VAL A 269 -14.11 -10.68 -5.87
CA VAL A 269 -12.96 -11.04 -5.02
C VAL A 269 -12.31 -9.81 -4.41
N ALA A 270 -12.08 -8.74 -5.18
CA ALA A 270 -11.50 -7.50 -4.66
C ALA A 270 -12.39 -6.87 -3.56
N LYS A 271 -13.71 -6.85 -3.77
CA LYS A 271 -14.66 -6.40 -2.75
C LYS A 271 -14.58 -7.25 -1.47
N ALA A 272 -14.56 -8.58 -1.62
CA ALA A 272 -14.49 -9.49 -0.48
C ALA A 272 -13.16 -9.37 0.27
N ALA A 273 -12.04 -9.15 -0.42
CA ALA A 273 -10.73 -8.93 0.21
C ALA A 273 -10.71 -7.64 1.04
N PHE A 274 -11.22 -6.54 0.50
CA PHE A 274 -11.37 -5.27 1.22
C PHE A 274 -12.21 -5.43 2.49
N GLU A 275 -13.36 -6.12 2.39
CA GLU A 275 -14.25 -6.36 3.52
C GLU A 275 -13.65 -7.33 4.55
N ALA A 276 -12.90 -8.35 4.11
CA ALA A 276 -12.26 -9.32 5.01
C ALA A 276 -11.14 -8.69 5.86
N LEU A 277 -10.39 -7.74 5.30
CA LEU A 277 -9.32 -7.03 5.99
C LEU A 277 -9.81 -5.86 6.85
N ASP A 278 -11.13 -5.62 6.90
CA ASP A 278 -11.73 -4.46 7.59
C ASP A 278 -11.16 -3.13 7.07
N CYS A 279 -10.95 -3.04 5.75
CA CYS A 279 -10.42 -1.82 5.13
C CYS A 279 -11.46 -0.70 5.14
N HIS A 280 -10.97 0.53 5.32
CA HIS A 280 -11.71 1.77 5.09
C HIS A 280 -11.07 2.61 3.96
N GLY A 281 -11.74 3.66 3.50
CA GLY A 281 -11.20 4.64 2.56
C GLY A 281 -10.84 4.06 1.19
N LEU A 282 -9.65 3.47 1.08
CA LEU A 282 -9.09 2.89 -0.13
C LEU A 282 -8.26 1.63 0.14
N CYS A 283 -8.18 0.75 -0.85
CA CYS A 283 -7.05 -0.15 -1.05
C CYS A 283 -6.94 -0.53 -2.54
N ARG A 284 -5.80 -1.09 -2.93
CA ARG A 284 -5.66 -1.80 -4.22
C ARG A 284 -5.52 -3.28 -3.93
N VAL A 285 -6.28 -4.10 -4.64
CA VAL A 285 -6.20 -5.57 -4.54
C VAL A 285 -5.51 -6.10 -5.79
N ASP A 286 -4.42 -6.81 -5.57
CA ASP A 286 -3.58 -7.36 -6.62
C ASP A 286 -3.81 -8.87 -6.65
N VAL A 287 -4.14 -9.41 -7.82
CA VAL A 287 -4.54 -10.80 -8.00
C VAL A 287 -3.85 -11.42 -9.20
N PHE A 288 -3.73 -12.75 -9.17
CA PHE A 288 -3.43 -13.53 -10.36
C PHE A 288 -4.74 -14.09 -10.93
N LEU A 289 -5.04 -13.74 -12.18
CA LEU A 289 -6.08 -14.39 -12.97
C LEU A 289 -5.47 -15.66 -13.61
N THR A 290 -5.84 -16.81 -13.07
CA THR A 290 -5.34 -18.13 -13.49
C THR A 290 -6.37 -18.86 -14.35
N SER A 291 -6.03 -20.04 -14.88
CA SER A 291 -7.00 -20.91 -15.56
C SER A 291 -8.08 -21.48 -14.62
N ASP A 292 -7.80 -21.53 -13.32
CA ASP A 292 -8.64 -22.20 -12.32
C ASP A 292 -9.46 -21.22 -11.48
N GLY A 293 -9.15 -19.92 -11.56
CA GLY A 293 -9.82 -18.86 -10.80
C GLY A 293 -8.93 -17.67 -10.47
N VAL A 294 -9.44 -16.80 -9.61
CA VAL A 294 -8.75 -15.59 -9.13
C VAL A 294 -8.05 -15.91 -7.82
N VAL A 295 -6.74 -15.66 -7.75
CA VAL A 295 -5.91 -15.87 -6.56
C VAL A 295 -5.40 -14.53 -6.07
N VAL A 296 -5.68 -14.14 -4.83
CA VAL A 296 -5.19 -12.87 -4.27
C VAL A 296 -3.69 -12.98 -3.96
N ASN A 297 -2.93 -12.03 -4.48
CA ASN A 297 -1.49 -11.90 -4.25
C ASN A 297 -1.22 -11.00 -3.04
N GLU A 298 -1.71 -9.76 -3.08
CA GLU A 298 -1.56 -8.77 -2.02
C GLU A 298 -2.75 -7.80 -1.95
N VAL A 299 -2.91 -7.15 -0.79
CA VAL A 299 -3.83 -6.03 -0.59
C VAL A 299 -3.00 -4.84 -0.13
N ASN A 300 -2.89 -3.82 -0.98
CA ASN A 300 -2.14 -2.60 -0.68
C ASN A 300 -3.08 -1.53 -0.11
N THR A 301 -2.88 -1.20 1.17
CA THR A 301 -3.72 -0.25 1.92
C THR A 301 -3.37 1.23 1.69
N ILE A 302 -2.20 1.52 1.09
CA ILE A 302 -1.81 2.87 0.66
C ILE A 302 -1.19 2.76 -0.74
N PRO A 303 -2.02 2.48 -1.76
CA PRO A 303 -1.51 2.25 -3.09
C PRO A 303 -0.84 3.50 -3.65
N GLY A 304 0.09 3.31 -4.58
CA GLY A 304 0.71 4.42 -5.31
C GLY A 304 -0.34 5.38 -5.82
N PHE A 305 -0.20 6.67 -5.47
CA PHE A 305 -1.25 7.67 -5.67
C PHE A 305 -0.83 8.80 -6.60
N THR A 306 0.23 8.61 -7.39
CA THR A 306 0.60 9.55 -8.46
C THR A 306 -0.40 9.43 -9.62
N PRO A 307 -0.58 10.46 -10.48
CA PRO A 307 -1.51 10.36 -11.62
C PRO A 307 -1.23 9.20 -12.58
N ILE A 308 0.02 8.71 -12.62
CA ILE A 308 0.44 7.58 -13.46
C ILE A 308 0.41 6.24 -12.72
N SER A 309 0.12 6.22 -11.43
CA SER A 309 -0.02 4.98 -10.66
C SER A 309 -1.32 4.26 -11.06
N MET A 310 -1.35 2.93 -10.95
CA MET A 310 -2.51 2.14 -11.37
C MET A 310 -3.80 2.57 -10.64
N PHE A 311 -3.74 2.83 -9.33
CA PHE A 311 -4.94 3.13 -8.56
C PHE A 311 -5.72 4.35 -9.09
N PRO A 312 -5.11 5.54 -9.30
CA PRO A 312 -5.78 6.63 -9.99
C PRO A 312 -6.22 6.32 -11.42
N GLN A 313 -5.43 5.56 -12.19
CA GLN A 313 -5.80 5.17 -13.57
C GLN A 313 -7.09 4.32 -13.61
N LEU A 314 -7.24 3.38 -12.68
CA LEU A 314 -8.43 2.53 -12.55
C LEU A 314 -9.68 3.36 -12.30
N TRP A 315 -9.60 4.34 -11.40
CA TRP A 315 -10.73 5.23 -11.09
C TRP A 315 -11.05 6.19 -12.22
N HIS A 316 -10.03 6.77 -12.87
CA HIS A 316 -10.24 7.60 -14.05
C HIS A 316 -10.91 6.83 -15.19
N ALA A 317 -10.42 5.63 -15.50
CA ALA A 317 -11.05 4.75 -16.48
C ALA A 317 -12.45 4.24 -16.05
N SER A 318 -12.77 4.36 -14.75
CA SER A 318 -14.11 4.11 -14.19
C SER A 318 -15.00 5.37 -14.15
N GLY A 319 -14.52 6.52 -14.63
CA GLY A 319 -15.26 7.77 -14.70
C GLY A 319 -15.14 8.69 -13.48
N LEU A 320 -14.16 8.45 -12.60
CA LEU A 320 -13.87 9.32 -11.45
C LEU A 320 -12.51 10.01 -11.64
N ASP A 321 -12.54 11.32 -11.88
CA ASP A 321 -11.33 12.10 -12.12
C ASP A 321 -10.48 12.25 -10.85
N TYR A 322 -9.19 12.53 -11.02
CA TYR A 322 -8.22 12.48 -9.91
C TYR A 322 -8.52 13.48 -8.78
N GLY A 323 -8.99 14.69 -9.11
CA GLY A 323 -9.42 15.68 -8.11
C GLY A 323 -10.65 15.23 -7.34
N ASP A 324 -11.62 14.63 -8.03
CA ASP A 324 -12.84 14.08 -7.42
C ASP A 324 -12.52 12.86 -6.56
N LEU A 325 -11.56 12.02 -6.95
CA LEU A 325 -11.07 10.90 -6.16
C LEU A 325 -10.44 11.37 -4.83
N ILE A 326 -9.59 12.40 -4.87
CA ILE A 326 -8.99 12.99 -3.66
C ILE A 326 -10.10 13.52 -2.74
N THR A 327 -11.05 14.25 -3.33
CA THR A 327 -12.16 14.86 -2.62
C THR A 327 -13.06 13.82 -1.97
N ASP A 328 -13.43 12.77 -2.70
CA ASP A 328 -14.24 11.65 -2.23
C ASP A 328 -13.56 10.92 -1.05
N LEU A 329 -12.24 10.77 -1.07
CA LEU A 329 -11.50 10.19 0.05
C LEU A 329 -11.47 11.08 1.29
N ILE A 330 -11.29 12.39 1.11
CA ILE A 330 -11.32 13.36 2.20
C ILE A 330 -12.72 13.40 2.84
N ASP A 331 -13.76 13.45 2.02
CA ASP A 331 -15.15 13.44 2.50
C ASP A 331 -15.44 12.14 3.29
N GLN A 332 -14.90 11.00 2.85
CA GLN A 332 -15.04 9.73 3.57
C GLN A 332 -14.36 9.74 4.94
N ALA A 333 -13.17 10.34 5.02
CA ALA A 333 -12.45 10.46 6.28
C ALA A 333 -13.19 11.39 7.26
N LEU A 334 -13.72 12.52 6.77
CA LEU A 334 -14.48 13.48 7.58
C LEU A 334 -15.80 12.91 8.13
N GLU A 335 -16.39 11.92 7.46
CA GLU A 335 -17.59 11.23 7.96
C GLU A 335 -17.30 10.15 9.01
N HIS A 336 -16.05 9.66 9.08
CA HIS A 336 -15.71 8.63 10.05
C HIS A 336 -15.73 9.24 11.45
N GLU A 337 -16.69 8.82 12.28
CA GLU A 337 -16.73 9.29 13.67
C GLU A 337 -15.44 8.83 14.39
N PRO A 338 -14.69 9.76 15.02
CA PRO A 338 -13.52 9.41 15.81
C PRO A 338 -13.86 8.43 16.96
N LEU A 339 -12.84 7.77 17.50
CA LEU A 339 -13.00 6.78 18.57
C LEU A 339 -13.63 7.43 19.82
N ARG A 340 -14.91 7.18 20.07
CA ARG A 340 -15.60 7.59 21.31
C ARG A 340 -15.25 6.74 22.52
#